data_AF-A0A261FGP4-F1
#
_entry.id   AF-A0A261FGP4-F1
#
_cell.length_a   1.000
_cell.length_b   1.000
_cell.length_c   1.000
_cell.angle_alpha   90.00
_cell.angle_beta   90.00
_cell.angle_gamma   90.00
#
_symmetry.space_group_name_H-M   'P 1'
#
loop_
_entity.id
_entity.type
_entity.pdbx_description
1 polymer ?
#
loop_
_entity_poly.entity_id
_entity_poly.type
_entity_poly.pdbx_seq_one_letter_code
_entity_poly.pdbx_strand_id
1 'polypeptide(L)'
;MCVIELAMPTVTRPYRAQLASAVISSARASGYRVNVVAYQDDYGLSANDYLETRRGACDGMLLYLVGGDEVSPNAFRQPFPIVCLGLCPTSGMVDQVLADNVADGRNITDLVIRKGSRRLALIGPQGVFDGRVVDPAVRSRGWDRVRGVLEACRAHDVTLDPRLIGVTTSGWTIGTGYRAMMQVADSGVDFDGVICLDDPLAIGAMFALRELGRSIPDDVQVVGFDNVYDAAHMVPPLTTVDANLEWITGAAVDLLARRIHDPVGEPLCFQRESPILLRRSTR
;
A
#
# COMPACT_ATOMS: atom_id res chain seq x y z
N MET A 1 -7.05 28.55 16.11
CA MET A 1 -6.17 27.92 15.09
C MET A 1 -6.73 26.54 14.87
N CYS A 2 -7.02 26.19 13.61
CA CYS A 2 -7.72 24.96 13.28
C CYS A 2 -6.81 23.74 13.49
N VAL A 3 -7.33 22.69 14.14
CA VAL A 3 -6.62 21.45 14.46
C VAL A 3 -7.29 20.30 13.74
N ILE A 4 -6.53 19.61 12.90
CA ILE A 4 -6.96 18.37 12.26
C ILE A 4 -6.30 17.17 12.95
N GLU A 5 -7.01 16.05 12.94
CA GLU A 5 -6.51 14.77 13.45
C GLU A 5 -6.12 13.87 12.27
N LEU A 6 -4.95 13.24 12.35
CA LEU A 6 -4.56 12.13 11.48
C LEU A 6 -4.61 10.85 12.30
N ALA A 7 -5.65 10.05 12.09
CA ALA A 7 -5.83 8.76 12.73
C ALA A 7 -5.34 7.63 11.80
N MET A 8 -4.49 6.76 12.32
CA MET A 8 -3.94 5.61 11.57
C MET A 8 -3.68 4.43 12.51
N PRO A 9 -3.57 3.18 12.01
CA PRO A 9 -3.42 2.05 12.92
C PRO A 9 -2.09 2.08 13.68
N THR A 10 -0.95 2.23 12.97
CA THR A 10 0.38 2.37 13.61
C THR A 10 1.22 3.41 12.88
N VAL A 11 2.22 3.95 13.57
CA VAL A 11 3.23 4.85 12.98
C VAL A 11 4.59 4.19 12.73
N THR A 12 4.72 2.90 13.04
CA THR A 12 6.00 2.15 13.02
C THR A 12 6.39 1.63 11.64
N ARG A 13 5.46 1.61 10.68
CA ARG A 13 5.73 1.14 9.30
C ARG A 13 6.32 2.29 8.47
N PRO A 14 7.39 2.08 7.68
CA PRO A 14 8.05 3.15 6.92
C PRO A 14 7.08 4.01 6.10
N TYR A 15 6.22 3.38 5.30
CA TYR A 15 5.19 4.08 4.53
C TYR A 15 4.26 4.94 5.41
N ARG A 16 3.81 4.43 6.56
CA ARG A 16 2.89 5.16 7.46
C ARG A 16 3.58 6.35 8.13
N ALA A 17 4.85 6.20 8.51
CA ALA A 17 5.65 7.30 9.05
C ALA A 17 5.86 8.40 8.00
N GLN A 18 6.16 8.02 6.75
CA GLN A 18 6.30 8.96 5.64
C GLN A 18 4.96 9.66 5.31
N LEU A 19 3.85 8.91 5.30
CA LEU A 19 2.50 9.47 5.15
C LEU A 19 2.20 10.50 6.23
N ALA A 20 2.46 10.18 7.51
CA ALA A 20 2.26 11.11 8.62
C ALA A 20 3.07 12.40 8.43
N SER A 21 4.34 12.29 8.05
CA SER A 21 5.21 13.42 7.77
C SER A 21 4.71 14.29 6.60
N ALA A 22 4.25 13.65 5.53
CA ALA A 22 3.68 14.32 4.36
C ALA A 22 2.38 15.05 4.71
N VAL A 23 1.47 14.43 5.46
CA VAL A 23 0.25 15.09 5.98
C VAL A 23 0.59 16.28 6.84
N ILE A 24 1.55 16.16 7.78
CA ILE A 24 1.97 17.27 8.64
C ILE A 24 2.47 18.44 7.79
N SER A 25 3.26 18.17 6.75
CA SER A 25 3.78 19.19 5.85
C SER A 25 2.66 19.88 5.06
N SER A 26 1.78 19.12 4.42
CA SER A 26 0.65 19.63 3.62
C SER A 26 -0.35 20.43 4.46
N ALA A 27 -0.66 19.96 5.67
CA ALA A 27 -1.55 20.63 6.61
C ALA A 27 -0.96 21.94 7.14
N ARG A 28 0.34 21.96 7.48
CA ARG A 28 1.03 23.19 7.94
C ARG A 28 1.08 24.25 6.85
N ALA A 29 1.33 23.87 5.60
CA ALA A 29 1.28 24.77 4.45
C ALA A 29 -0.11 25.43 4.30
N SER A 30 -1.16 24.72 4.73
CA SER A 30 -2.55 25.20 4.71
C SER A 30 -3.00 25.86 6.03
N GLY A 31 -2.08 26.08 6.99
CA GLY A 31 -2.37 26.79 8.25
C GLY A 31 -2.99 25.94 9.37
N TYR A 32 -3.01 24.61 9.22
CA TYR A 32 -3.56 23.67 10.21
C TYR A 32 -2.48 23.08 11.12
N ARG A 33 -2.86 22.80 12.37
CA ARG A 33 -2.09 21.94 13.27
C ARG A 33 -2.58 20.50 13.12
N VAL A 34 -1.66 19.53 13.24
CA VAL A 34 -1.98 18.11 13.12
C VAL A 34 -1.71 17.39 14.43
N ASN A 35 -2.71 16.68 14.94
CA ASN A 35 -2.55 15.66 15.96
C ASN A 35 -2.46 14.29 15.27
N VAL A 36 -1.41 13.52 15.52
CA VAL A 36 -1.28 12.17 14.97
C VAL A 36 -1.67 11.15 16.03
N VAL A 37 -2.63 10.28 15.72
CA VAL A 37 -3.13 9.25 16.63
C VAL A 37 -2.92 7.87 16.00
N ALA A 38 -2.27 6.99 16.75
CA ALA A 38 -2.18 5.57 16.43
C ALA A 38 -3.29 4.82 17.17
N TYR A 39 -4.24 4.19 16.45
CA TYR A 39 -5.40 3.53 17.07
C TYR A 39 -5.24 2.01 17.26
N GLN A 40 -4.27 1.37 16.59
CA GLN A 40 -3.89 -0.03 16.81
C GLN A 40 -2.51 -0.11 17.48
N ASP A 41 -2.44 -0.22 18.81
CA ASP A 41 -1.22 -0.60 19.55
C ASP A 41 -1.34 -2.05 20.08
N ASP A 42 -0.49 -2.46 21.03
CA ASP A 42 -0.51 -3.81 21.64
C ASP A 42 -1.87 -4.17 22.31
N TYR A 43 -2.80 -3.20 22.46
CA TYR A 43 -4.18 -3.36 22.93
C TYR A 43 -5.22 -2.77 21.94
N GLY A 44 -4.83 -2.62 20.67
CA GLY A 44 -5.43 -1.76 19.67
C GLY A 44 -6.93 -1.91 19.36
N LEU A 45 -7.57 -0.79 19.04
CA LEU A 45 -8.96 -0.69 18.60
C LEU A 45 -9.08 -0.93 17.09
N SER A 46 -10.24 -1.41 16.63
CA SER A 46 -10.59 -1.29 15.22
C SER A 46 -10.79 0.20 14.86
N ALA A 47 -10.71 0.54 13.58
CA ALA A 47 -11.04 1.90 13.15
C ALA A 47 -12.48 2.30 13.53
N ASN A 48 -13.42 1.35 13.50
CA ASN A 48 -14.80 1.57 13.97
C ASN A 48 -14.85 1.92 15.47
N ASP A 49 -14.21 1.10 16.31
CA ASP A 49 -14.22 1.33 17.76
C ASP A 49 -13.54 2.65 18.12
N TYR A 50 -12.46 3.01 17.41
CA TYR A 50 -11.81 4.30 17.58
C TYR A 50 -12.76 5.46 17.29
N LEU A 51 -13.51 5.41 16.18
CA LEU A 51 -14.48 6.44 15.83
C LEU A 51 -15.62 6.56 16.86
N GLU A 52 -16.07 5.45 17.44
CA GLU A 52 -17.16 5.43 18.42
C GLU A 52 -16.70 5.87 19.82
N THR A 53 -15.46 5.56 20.20
CA THR A 53 -14.95 5.76 21.57
C THR A 53 -14.08 6.98 21.74
N ARG A 54 -13.54 7.57 20.65
CA ARG A 54 -12.63 8.72 20.77
C ARG A 54 -13.28 9.86 21.56
N ARG A 55 -12.40 10.60 22.25
CA ARG A 55 -12.74 11.78 23.05
C ARG A 55 -11.78 12.90 22.64
N GLY A 56 -12.30 14.09 22.46
CA GLY A 56 -11.52 15.24 22.03
C GLY A 56 -12.19 15.99 20.89
N ALA A 57 -11.94 17.29 20.83
CA ALA A 57 -12.39 18.13 19.74
C ALA A 57 -11.25 18.28 18.72
N CYS A 58 -11.56 17.98 17.46
CA CYS A 58 -10.79 18.46 16.32
C CYS A 58 -11.78 19.06 15.32
N ASP A 59 -11.27 19.91 14.43
CA ASP A 59 -12.08 20.56 13.42
C ASP A 59 -12.31 19.66 12.19
N GLY A 60 -11.50 18.62 12.02
CA GLY A 60 -11.62 17.63 10.95
C GLY A 60 -10.62 16.49 11.12
N MET A 61 -10.85 15.38 10.42
CA MET A 61 -10.03 14.18 10.55
C MET A 61 -9.64 13.59 9.20
N LEU A 62 -8.37 13.24 9.06
CA LEU A 62 -7.86 12.33 8.06
C LEU A 62 -7.78 10.94 8.68
N LEU A 63 -8.56 10.00 8.16
CA LEU A 63 -8.60 8.63 8.66
C LEU A 63 -7.90 7.70 7.66
N TYR A 64 -6.71 7.22 8.01
CA TYR A 64 -6.00 6.23 7.21
C TYR A 64 -6.46 4.82 7.58
N LEU A 65 -7.06 4.14 6.62
CA LEU A 65 -7.61 2.79 6.75
C LEU A 65 -6.75 1.77 6.03
N VAL A 66 -6.70 0.56 6.56
CA VAL A 66 -6.03 -0.59 5.95
C VAL A 66 -7.04 -1.66 5.56
N GLY A 67 -6.66 -2.53 4.63
CA GLY A 67 -7.54 -3.60 4.18
C GLY A 67 -7.94 -4.53 5.34
N GLY A 68 -9.22 -4.84 5.42
CA GLY A 68 -9.82 -5.56 6.56
C GLY A 68 -10.43 -4.65 7.62
N ASP A 69 -10.16 -3.35 7.60
CA ASP A 69 -10.93 -2.40 8.43
C ASP A 69 -12.36 -2.33 7.91
N GLU A 70 -13.32 -2.64 8.77
CA GLU A 70 -14.74 -2.43 8.54
C GLU A 70 -15.20 -1.28 9.43
N VAL A 71 -15.71 -0.22 8.81
CA VAL A 71 -16.25 0.94 9.53
C VAL A 71 -17.72 1.06 9.20
N SER A 72 -18.56 1.05 10.23
CA SER A 72 -20.00 1.18 10.04
C SER A 72 -20.34 2.57 9.47
N PRO A 73 -21.37 2.70 8.61
CA PRO A 73 -21.82 4.01 8.12
C PRO A 73 -22.13 5.01 9.25
N ASN A 74 -22.60 4.52 10.39
CA ASN A 74 -22.90 5.36 11.55
C ASN A 74 -21.65 5.88 12.25
N ALA A 75 -20.54 5.11 12.28
CA ALA A 75 -19.28 5.57 12.85
C ALA A 75 -18.67 6.77 12.11
N PHE A 76 -19.02 6.97 10.83
CA PHE A 76 -18.64 8.18 10.08
C PHE A 76 -19.44 9.44 10.46
N ARG A 77 -20.57 9.32 11.17
CA ARG A 77 -21.40 10.45 11.59
C ARG A 77 -20.78 11.16 12.78
N GLN A 78 -19.77 11.97 12.50
CA GLN A 78 -19.03 12.73 13.49
C GLN A 78 -19.42 14.21 13.44
N PRO A 79 -19.21 14.98 14.53
CA PRO A 79 -19.51 16.42 14.55
C PRO A 79 -18.54 17.25 13.69
N PHE A 80 -17.65 16.60 12.95
CA PHE A 80 -16.64 17.20 12.09
C PHE A 80 -16.45 16.36 10.82
N PRO A 81 -15.91 16.94 9.74
CA PRO A 81 -15.68 16.21 8.50
C PRO A 81 -14.54 15.19 8.62
N ILE A 82 -14.68 14.10 7.87
CA ILE A 82 -13.70 13.04 7.74
C ILE A 82 -13.33 12.90 6.27
N VAL A 83 -12.04 12.75 5.99
CA VAL A 83 -11.55 12.29 4.68
C VAL A 83 -10.77 11.00 4.90
N CYS A 84 -11.12 9.95 4.18
CA CYS A 84 -10.45 8.66 4.26
C CYS A 84 -9.26 8.56 3.30
N LEU A 85 -8.18 7.98 3.80
CA LEU A 85 -6.99 7.60 3.06
C LEU A 85 -6.88 6.08 3.03
N GLY A 86 -6.46 5.53 1.90
CA GLY A 86 -6.30 4.07 1.75
C GLY A 86 -7.62 3.36 1.44
N LEU A 87 -7.50 2.11 0.99
CA LEU A 87 -8.63 1.37 0.40
C LEU A 87 -9.52 0.74 1.48
N CYS A 88 -10.69 1.34 1.71
CA CYS A 88 -11.78 0.78 2.53
C CYS A 88 -13.14 1.27 1.98
N PRO A 89 -14.21 0.46 2.02
CA PRO A 89 -15.56 0.94 1.70
C PRO A 89 -16.05 1.99 2.72
N THR A 90 -16.21 3.25 2.31
CA THR A 90 -16.87 4.26 3.17
C THR A 90 -18.38 4.26 3.04
N SER A 91 -18.94 3.37 2.22
CA SER A 91 -20.37 3.35 1.88
C SER A 91 -20.88 4.71 1.34
N GLY A 92 -20.00 5.51 0.73
CA GLY A 92 -20.33 6.84 0.23
C GLY A 92 -20.67 7.84 1.34
N MET A 93 -20.20 7.63 2.58
CA MET A 93 -20.47 8.54 3.71
C MET A 93 -19.49 9.71 3.80
N VAL A 94 -18.26 9.53 3.33
CA VAL A 94 -17.15 10.48 3.50
C VAL A 94 -16.25 10.51 2.27
N ASP A 95 -15.55 11.62 2.08
CA ASP A 95 -14.61 11.79 0.96
C ASP A 95 -13.47 10.76 1.06
N GLN A 96 -12.91 10.37 -0.08
CA GLN A 96 -11.82 9.40 -0.18
C GLN A 96 -10.72 9.86 -1.13
N VAL A 97 -9.47 9.60 -0.75
CA VAL A 97 -8.30 9.72 -1.62
C VAL A 97 -7.55 8.39 -1.67
N LEU A 98 -7.43 7.83 -2.87
CA LEU A 98 -6.98 6.47 -3.12
C LEU A 98 -5.88 6.43 -4.18
N ALA A 99 -4.95 5.48 -4.04
CA ALA A 99 -4.14 5.02 -5.15
C ALA A 99 -4.89 3.94 -5.93
N ASP A 100 -4.71 3.89 -7.25
CA ASP A 100 -5.22 2.81 -8.09
C ASP A 100 -4.33 1.57 -8.00
N ASN A 101 -4.48 0.82 -6.91
CA ASN A 101 -3.67 -0.36 -6.62
C ASN A 101 -3.79 -1.47 -7.68
N VAL A 102 -4.92 -1.54 -8.42
CA VAL A 102 -5.08 -2.49 -9.53
C VAL A 102 -4.25 -2.04 -10.73
N ALA A 103 -4.38 -0.77 -11.13
CA ALA A 103 -3.55 -0.22 -12.20
C ALA A 103 -2.06 -0.29 -11.85
N ASP A 104 -1.69 0.03 -10.62
CA ASP A 104 -0.31 -0.01 -10.14
C ASP A 104 0.28 -1.43 -10.21
N GLY A 105 -0.48 -2.43 -9.75
CA GLY A 105 -0.10 -3.84 -9.86
C GLY A 105 0.06 -4.30 -11.31
N ARG A 106 -0.84 -3.86 -12.19
CA ARG A 106 -0.78 -4.17 -13.62
C ARG A 106 0.43 -3.53 -14.28
N ASN A 107 0.64 -2.24 -14.05
CA ASN A 107 1.68 -1.44 -14.70
C ASN A 107 3.09 -1.92 -14.30
N ILE A 108 3.32 -2.22 -13.01
CA ILE A 108 4.64 -2.71 -12.55
C ILE A 108 4.93 -4.13 -13.06
N THR A 109 3.93 -4.99 -13.16
CA THR A 109 4.09 -6.34 -13.73
C THR A 109 4.29 -6.30 -15.24
N ASP A 110 3.54 -5.47 -15.97
CA ASP A 110 3.72 -5.22 -17.41
C ASP A 110 5.17 -4.77 -17.70
N LEU A 111 5.71 -3.86 -16.88
CA LEU A 111 7.10 -3.43 -16.98
C LEU A 111 8.09 -4.60 -16.86
N VAL A 112 7.95 -5.43 -15.82
CA VAL A 112 8.87 -6.56 -15.57
C VAL A 112 8.83 -7.57 -16.72
N ILE A 113 7.63 -7.86 -17.25
CA ILE A 113 7.45 -8.76 -18.40
C ILE A 113 8.05 -8.17 -19.67
N ARG A 114 7.82 -6.87 -19.95
CA ARG A 114 8.41 -6.18 -21.10
C ARG A 114 9.94 -6.11 -21.03
N LYS A 115 10.51 -6.09 -19.83
CA LYS A 115 11.96 -6.21 -19.58
C LYS A 115 12.47 -7.66 -19.62
N GLY A 116 11.65 -8.58 -20.11
CA GLY A 116 12.06 -9.93 -20.52
C GLY A 116 11.79 -11.03 -19.50
N SER A 117 11.29 -10.72 -18.30
CA SER A 117 10.95 -11.78 -17.32
C SER A 117 9.68 -12.52 -17.76
N ARG A 118 9.69 -13.84 -17.67
CA ARG A 118 8.57 -14.72 -18.05
C ARG A 118 8.16 -15.68 -16.95
N ARG A 119 9.02 -15.92 -15.95
CA ARG A 119 8.77 -16.81 -14.82
C ARG A 119 8.73 -15.96 -13.56
N LEU A 120 7.52 -15.55 -13.19
CA LEU A 120 7.32 -14.57 -12.13
C LEU A 120 7.03 -15.25 -10.79
N ALA A 121 7.76 -14.84 -9.77
CA ALA A 121 7.41 -15.06 -8.38
C ALA A 121 6.60 -13.88 -7.83
N LEU A 122 5.62 -14.17 -6.97
CA LEU A 122 4.77 -13.19 -6.32
C LEU A 122 4.92 -13.32 -4.81
N ILE A 123 5.39 -12.26 -4.15
CA ILE A 123 5.64 -12.24 -2.71
C ILE A 123 4.71 -11.24 -2.03
N GLY A 124 4.01 -11.69 -1.00
CA GLY A 124 3.16 -10.82 -0.19
C GLY A 124 1.66 -11.11 -0.14
N PRO A 125 1.02 -11.96 -0.98
CA PRO A 125 -0.37 -12.32 -0.75
C PRO A 125 -0.59 -12.77 0.70
N GLN A 126 -1.72 -12.39 1.29
CA GLN A 126 -2.06 -12.68 2.69
C GLN A 126 -3.31 -13.58 2.71
N GLY A 127 -3.10 -14.86 2.98
CA GLY A 127 -4.13 -15.90 2.90
C GLY A 127 -3.82 -16.95 1.84
N VAL A 128 -4.68 -17.96 1.74
CA VAL A 128 -4.54 -19.03 0.75
C VAL A 128 -4.79 -18.46 -0.64
N PHE A 129 -3.79 -18.57 -1.52
CA PHE A 129 -3.86 -18.10 -2.90
C PHE A 129 -3.15 -19.08 -3.82
N ASP A 130 -3.82 -19.46 -4.91
CA ASP A 130 -3.31 -20.43 -5.90
C ASP A 130 -2.80 -19.78 -7.19
N GLY A 131 -2.77 -18.44 -7.26
CA GLY A 131 -2.28 -17.71 -8.43
C GLY A 131 -3.29 -17.51 -9.55
N ARG A 132 -4.56 -17.93 -9.38
CA ARG A 132 -5.52 -17.93 -10.48
C ARG A 132 -6.56 -16.83 -10.39
N VAL A 133 -7.25 -16.76 -9.25
CA VAL A 133 -8.38 -15.86 -9.06
C VAL A 133 -8.33 -15.27 -7.66
N VAL A 134 -8.54 -13.96 -7.58
CA VAL A 134 -8.84 -13.27 -6.32
C VAL A 134 -10.36 -13.11 -6.25
N ASP A 135 -10.96 -13.56 -5.15
CA ASP A 135 -12.40 -13.35 -4.90
C ASP A 135 -12.75 -11.86 -5.07
N PRO A 136 -13.69 -11.48 -5.96
CA PRO A 136 -14.12 -10.10 -6.16
C PRO A 136 -14.60 -9.40 -4.88
N ALA A 137 -15.07 -10.13 -3.87
CA ALA A 137 -15.51 -9.58 -2.60
C ALA A 137 -14.35 -9.08 -1.72
N VAL A 138 -13.13 -9.62 -1.90
CA VAL A 138 -11.98 -9.31 -1.05
C VAL A 138 -11.36 -7.96 -1.46
N ARG A 139 -11.55 -6.90 -0.66
CA ARG A 139 -11.00 -5.57 -0.95
C ARG A 139 -9.86 -5.24 0.02
N SER A 140 -8.64 -5.15 -0.49
CA SER A 140 -7.49 -4.62 0.24
C SER A 140 -6.46 -4.10 -0.77
N ARG A 141 -5.57 -3.19 -0.33
CA ARG A 141 -4.45 -2.71 -1.17
C ARG A 141 -3.66 -3.88 -1.78
N GLY A 142 -3.36 -4.91 -0.99
CA GLY A 142 -2.61 -6.06 -1.46
C GLY A 142 -3.35 -6.91 -2.47
N TRP A 143 -4.63 -7.19 -2.25
CA TRP A 143 -5.42 -7.97 -3.19
C TRP A 143 -5.72 -7.22 -4.48
N ASP A 144 -5.85 -5.89 -4.45
CA ASP A 144 -5.94 -5.07 -5.65
C ASP A 144 -4.63 -5.10 -6.46
N ARG A 145 -3.47 -5.01 -5.79
CA ARG A 145 -2.17 -5.22 -6.46
C ARG A 145 -2.10 -6.60 -7.11
N VAL A 146 -2.52 -7.67 -6.42
CA VAL A 146 -2.58 -9.04 -6.99
C VAL A 146 -3.51 -9.10 -8.21
N ARG A 147 -4.68 -8.44 -8.18
CA ARG A 147 -5.56 -8.36 -9.37
C ARG A 147 -4.84 -7.75 -10.55
N GLY A 148 -4.13 -6.63 -10.33
CA GLY A 148 -3.31 -6.00 -11.35
C GLY A 148 -2.23 -6.93 -11.91
N VAL A 149 -1.52 -7.66 -11.04
CA VAL A 149 -0.54 -8.67 -11.44
C VAL A 149 -1.18 -9.73 -12.35
N LEU A 150 -2.35 -10.26 -11.97
CA LEU A 150 -3.08 -11.25 -12.78
C LEU A 150 -3.54 -10.69 -14.12
N GLU A 151 -4.00 -9.43 -14.16
CA GLU A 151 -4.39 -8.75 -15.40
C GLU A 151 -3.20 -8.64 -16.37
N ALA A 152 -2.03 -8.23 -15.88
CA ALA A 152 -0.82 -8.13 -16.68
C ALA A 152 -0.33 -9.50 -17.16
N CYS A 153 -0.31 -10.50 -16.26
CA CYS A 153 0.05 -11.88 -16.60
C CYS A 153 -0.83 -12.42 -17.74
N ARG A 154 -2.16 -12.24 -17.64
CA ARG A 154 -3.11 -12.66 -18.69
C ARG A 154 -2.91 -11.91 -20.00
N ALA A 155 -2.58 -10.62 -19.96
CA ALA A 155 -2.35 -9.82 -21.16
C ALA A 155 -1.08 -10.22 -21.94
N HIS A 156 -0.14 -10.92 -21.28
CA HIS A 156 1.14 -11.34 -21.85
C HIS A 156 1.32 -12.86 -21.95
N ASP A 157 0.25 -13.62 -21.76
CA ASP A 157 0.25 -15.09 -21.73
C ASP A 157 1.28 -15.68 -20.74
N VAL A 158 1.46 -15.02 -19.59
CA VAL A 158 2.29 -15.49 -18.47
C VAL A 158 1.39 -16.14 -17.44
N THR A 159 1.73 -17.35 -17.00
CA THR A 159 1.02 -18.04 -15.91
C THR A 159 1.83 -17.96 -14.63
N LEU A 160 1.19 -17.60 -13.52
CA LEU A 160 1.80 -17.72 -12.19
C LEU A 160 1.79 -19.19 -11.76
N ASP A 161 2.96 -19.74 -11.46
CA ASP A 161 3.07 -21.06 -10.84
C ASP A 161 2.69 -20.92 -9.35
N PRO A 162 1.74 -21.73 -8.82
CA PRO A 162 1.37 -21.67 -7.41
C PRO A 162 2.55 -21.85 -6.45
N ARG A 163 3.62 -22.56 -6.88
CA ARG A 163 4.84 -22.78 -6.11
C ARG A 163 5.73 -21.56 -6.01
N LEU A 164 5.55 -20.59 -6.91
CA LEU A 164 6.26 -19.32 -6.93
C LEU A 164 5.50 -18.20 -6.17
N ILE A 165 4.51 -18.57 -5.35
CA ILE A 165 3.72 -17.64 -4.54
C ILE A 165 4.18 -17.71 -3.08
N GLY A 166 4.89 -16.68 -2.65
CA GLY A 166 5.33 -16.51 -1.26
C GLY A 166 4.27 -15.79 -0.43
N VAL A 167 3.37 -16.57 0.20
CA VAL A 167 2.32 -16.06 1.09
C VAL A 167 2.93 -15.54 2.40
N THR A 168 2.41 -14.43 2.92
CA THR A 168 2.83 -13.86 4.21
C THR A 168 1.73 -13.98 5.27
N THR A 169 2.09 -14.34 6.49
CA THR A 169 1.15 -14.60 7.60
C THR A 169 1.23 -13.57 8.74
N SER A 170 2.26 -12.74 8.78
CA SER A 170 2.60 -11.84 9.91
C SER A 170 2.86 -10.39 9.46
N GLY A 171 2.14 -9.96 8.42
CA GLY A 171 2.28 -8.62 7.83
C GLY A 171 3.41 -8.52 6.81
N TRP A 172 3.62 -7.30 6.30
CA TRP A 172 4.62 -7.00 5.29
C TRP A 172 5.85 -6.35 5.92
N THR A 173 6.87 -7.17 6.12
CA THR A 173 8.14 -6.80 6.76
C THR A 173 9.31 -7.35 5.95
N ILE A 174 10.51 -6.84 6.22
CA ILE A 174 11.75 -7.38 5.65
C ILE A 174 11.90 -8.86 5.99
N GLY A 175 11.70 -9.24 7.26
CA GLY A 175 11.85 -10.64 7.68
C GLY A 175 10.83 -11.59 7.04
N THR A 176 9.59 -11.16 6.85
CA THR A 176 8.56 -11.97 6.16
C THR A 176 8.84 -12.07 4.67
N GLY A 177 9.35 -11.00 4.03
CA GLY A 177 9.76 -11.02 2.62
C GLY A 177 10.92 -11.99 2.38
N TYR A 178 11.94 -11.96 3.25
CA TYR A 178 13.05 -12.90 3.21
C TYR A 178 12.57 -14.34 3.31
N ARG A 179 11.77 -14.68 4.33
CA ARG A 179 11.25 -16.05 4.52
C ARG A 179 10.40 -16.52 3.34
N ALA A 180 9.51 -15.67 2.84
CA ALA A 180 8.67 -16.00 1.70
C ALA A 180 9.50 -16.25 0.43
N MET A 181 10.56 -15.46 0.21
CA MET A 181 11.45 -15.66 -0.92
C MET A 181 12.27 -16.94 -0.81
N MET A 182 12.78 -17.28 0.39
CA MET A 182 13.46 -18.55 0.64
C MET A 182 12.53 -19.73 0.36
N GLN A 183 11.28 -19.68 0.83
CA GLN A 183 10.29 -20.74 0.55
C GLN A 183 10.01 -20.92 -0.94
N VAL A 184 9.89 -19.82 -1.68
CA VAL A 184 9.73 -19.87 -3.14
C VAL A 184 10.96 -20.46 -3.82
N ALA A 185 12.18 -20.11 -3.37
CA ALA A 185 13.40 -20.69 -3.90
C ALA A 185 13.52 -22.20 -3.61
N ASP A 186 13.12 -22.64 -2.42
CA ASP A 186 13.12 -24.06 -2.01
C ASP A 186 12.16 -24.92 -2.84
N SER A 187 11.20 -24.31 -3.55
CA SER A 187 10.32 -25.04 -4.47
C SER A 187 11.05 -25.69 -5.64
N GLY A 188 12.28 -25.24 -5.94
CA GLY A 188 13.09 -25.71 -7.07
C GLY A 188 12.60 -25.26 -8.45
N VAL A 189 11.54 -24.46 -8.51
CA VAL A 189 11.04 -23.87 -9.76
C VAL A 189 11.86 -22.64 -10.09
N ASP A 190 12.36 -22.55 -11.32
CA ASP A 190 13.13 -21.39 -11.77
C ASP A 190 12.23 -20.16 -11.99
N PHE A 191 12.75 -18.98 -11.67
CA PHE A 191 12.07 -17.69 -11.83
C PHE A 191 13.08 -16.61 -12.21
N ASP A 192 12.63 -15.61 -12.98
CA ASP A 192 13.47 -14.52 -13.52
C ASP A 192 12.92 -13.12 -13.19
N GLY A 193 11.80 -13.06 -12.46
CA GLY A 193 11.22 -11.82 -11.95
C GLY A 193 10.48 -12.04 -10.64
N VAL A 194 10.58 -11.11 -9.70
CA VAL A 194 9.90 -11.14 -8.41
C VAL A 194 9.08 -9.87 -8.26
N ILE A 195 7.76 -10.04 -8.15
CA ILE A 195 6.83 -8.98 -7.82
C ILE A 195 6.56 -9.06 -6.32
N CYS A 196 7.07 -8.10 -5.56
CA CYS A 196 6.77 -7.99 -4.14
C CYS A 196 5.66 -6.96 -3.94
N LEU A 197 4.65 -7.26 -3.13
CA LEU A 197 3.50 -6.37 -2.92
C LEU A 197 3.80 -5.13 -2.07
N ASP A 198 5.03 -4.97 -1.57
CA ASP A 198 5.49 -3.84 -0.76
C ASP A 198 7.02 -3.77 -0.73
N ASP A 199 7.61 -2.59 -0.53
CA ASP A 199 9.06 -2.40 -0.50
C ASP A 199 9.77 -3.17 0.62
N PRO A 200 9.27 -3.26 1.87
CA PRO A 200 9.88 -4.10 2.90
C PRO A 200 9.95 -5.57 2.46
N LEU A 201 8.94 -6.08 1.75
CA LEU A 201 8.98 -7.45 1.23
C LEU A 201 10.05 -7.59 0.15
N ALA A 202 10.15 -6.62 -0.77
CA ALA A 202 11.17 -6.59 -1.81
C ALA A 202 12.57 -6.58 -1.22
N ILE A 203 12.83 -5.73 -0.22
CA ILE A 203 14.11 -5.66 0.49
C ILE A 203 14.46 -7.03 1.11
N GLY A 204 13.49 -7.68 1.76
CA GLY A 204 13.65 -9.04 2.29
C GLY A 204 13.99 -10.07 1.20
N ALA A 205 13.28 -10.02 0.07
CA ALA A 205 13.51 -10.90 -1.06
C ALA A 205 14.90 -10.68 -1.69
N MET A 206 15.35 -9.43 -1.82
CA MET A 206 16.69 -9.09 -2.31
C MET A 206 17.78 -9.67 -1.40
N PHE A 207 17.59 -9.65 -0.09
CA PHE A 207 18.52 -10.30 0.84
C PHE A 207 18.58 -11.81 0.65
N ALA A 208 17.42 -12.48 0.51
CA ALA A 208 17.36 -13.92 0.26
C ALA A 208 18.03 -14.30 -1.07
N LEU A 209 17.74 -13.57 -2.16
CA LEU A 209 18.35 -13.82 -3.47
C LEU A 209 19.87 -13.68 -3.44
N ARG A 210 20.38 -12.67 -2.73
CA ARG A 210 21.83 -12.49 -2.54
C ARG A 210 22.46 -13.66 -1.79
N GLU A 211 21.80 -14.16 -0.74
CA GLU A 211 22.27 -15.32 0.02
C GLU A 211 22.27 -16.60 -0.83
N LEU A 212 21.29 -16.74 -1.72
CA LEU A 212 21.19 -17.80 -2.72
C LEU A 212 22.16 -17.62 -3.91
N GLY A 213 22.99 -16.58 -3.90
CA GLY A 213 23.96 -16.29 -4.96
C GLY A 213 23.34 -15.84 -6.28
N ARG A 214 22.07 -15.40 -6.29
CA ARG A 214 21.39 -14.86 -7.48
C ARG A 214 21.66 -13.36 -7.61
N SER A 215 22.14 -12.96 -8.77
CA SER A 215 22.41 -11.57 -9.12
C SER A 215 21.12 -10.82 -9.48
N ILE A 216 21.04 -9.55 -9.05
CA ILE A 216 19.94 -8.65 -9.37
C ILE A 216 20.55 -7.46 -10.13
N PRO A 217 20.08 -7.11 -11.34
CA PRO A 217 18.90 -7.65 -12.04
C PRO A 217 19.20 -8.79 -13.04
N ASP A 218 20.46 -9.22 -13.15
CA ASP A 218 20.93 -10.06 -14.26
C ASP A 218 20.26 -11.44 -14.25
N ASP A 219 20.26 -12.15 -13.11
CA ASP A 219 19.53 -13.42 -12.97
C ASP A 219 18.04 -13.18 -12.73
N VAL A 220 17.71 -12.25 -11.83
CA VAL A 220 16.34 -12.03 -11.34
C VAL A 220 16.05 -10.53 -11.18
N GLN A 221 14.98 -10.06 -11.81
CA GLN A 221 14.47 -8.70 -11.58
C GLN A 221 13.61 -8.65 -10.31
N VAL A 222 13.68 -7.56 -9.54
CA VAL A 222 12.87 -7.38 -8.32
C VAL A 222 12.19 -6.02 -8.34
N VAL A 223 10.89 -5.99 -8.04
CA VAL A 223 10.11 -4.75 -7.89
C VAL A 223 9.32 -4.73 -6.57
N GLY A 224 9.08 -3.52 -6.06
CA GLY A 224 8.28 -3.27 -4.86
C GLY A 224 7.20 -2.21 -5.05
N PHE A 225 6.65 -1.74 -3.93
CA PHE A 225 5.66 -0.66 -3.87
C PHE A 225 5.94 0.24 -2.67
N ASP A 226 5.45 1.47 -2.76
CA ASP A 226 5.41 2.52 -1.75
C ASP A 226 6.59 3.51 -1.79
N ASN A 227 7.67 3.21 -2.52
CA ASN A 227 8.89 4.06 -2.61
C ASN A 227 9.38 4.53 -1.23
N VAL A 228 9.53 3.58 -0.31
CA VAL A 228 10.04 3.89 1.03
C VAL A 228 11.47 4.39 0.93
N TYR A 229 11.90 5.19 1.91
CA TYR A 229 13.22 5.84 1.92
C TYR A 229 14.37 4.87 1.57
N ASP A 230 14.35 3.67 2.17
CA ASP A 230 15.39 2.66 1.99
C ASP A 230 15.48 2.11 0.56
N ALA A 231 14.39 2.17 -0.23
CA ALA A 231 14.34 1.60 -1.58
C ALA A 231 15.41 2.20 -2.52
N ALA A 232 15.68 3.50 -2.40
CA ALA A 232 16.70 4.18 -3.20
C ALA A 232 18.14 3.82 -2.80
N HIS A 233 18.33 3.25 -1.61
CA HIS A 233 19.63 2.98 -1.00
C HIS A 233 19.97 1.49 -0.94
N MET A 234 19.09 0.63 -1.43
CA MET A 234 19.38 -0.79 -1.62
C MET A 234 20.51 -0.99 -2.64
N VAL A 235 21.14 -2.17 -2.60
CA VAL A 235 22.19 -2.56 -3.54
C VAL A 235 21.74 -3.85 -4.25
N PRO A 236 21.30 -3.78 -5.52
CA PRO A 236 21.06 -2.54 -6.31
C PRO A 236 19.86 -1.71 -5.78
N PRO A 237 19.75 -0.41 -6.13
CA PRO A 237 18.56 0.38 -5.77
C PRO A 237 17.28 -0.22 -6.36
N LEU A 238 16.22 -0.26 -5.55
CA LEU A 238 14.96 -0.97 -5.83
C LEU A 238 14.04 -0.18 -6.76
N THR A 239 13.66 -0.77 -7.88
CA THR A 239 12.56 -0.32 -8.75
C THR A 239 11.24 -0.53 -8.01
N THR A 240 10.41 0.50 -7.93
CA THR A 240 9.21 0.49 -7.07
C THR A 240 8.13 1.43 -7.60
N VAL A 241 6.88 1.13 -7.27
CA VAL A 241 5.76 2.06 -7.46
C VAL A 241 5.82 3.14 -6.38
N ASP A 242 5.81 4.41 -6.76
CA ASP A 242 5.77 5.53 -5.81
C ASP A 242 4.34 5.82 -5.38
N ALA A 243 4.06 5.70 -4.07
CA ALA A 243 2.73 5.94 -3.53
C ALA A 243 2.20 7.38 -3.72
N ASN A 244 3.01 8.28 -4.27
CA ASN A 244 2.65 9.66 -4.60
C ASN A 244 2.08 10.41 -3.39
N LEU A 245 2.81 10.30 -2.26
CA LEU A 245 2.39 10.87 -0.97
C LEU A 245 2.14 12.38 -1.04
N GLU A 246 2.88 13.11 -1.88
CA GLU A 246 2.65 14.53 -2.11
C GLU A 246 1.24 14.78 -2.66
N TRP A 247 0.84 14.07 -3.71
CA TRP A 247 -0.50 14.18 -4.26
C TRP A 247 -1.58 13.69 -3.29
N ILE A 248 -1.41 12.50 -2.69
CA ILE A 248 -2.41 11.92 -1.77
C ILE A 248 -2.67 12.85 -0.60
N THR A 249 -1.62 13.33 0.06
CA THR A 249 -1.78 14.16 1.26
C THR A 249 -2.23 15.57 0.94
N GLY A 250 -1.77 16.17 -0.17
CA GLY A 250 -2.26 17.45 -0.63
C GLY A 250 -3.76 17.41 -0.94
N ALA A 251 -4.18 16.42 -1.75
CA ALA A 251 -5.59 16.25 -2.10
C ALA A 251 -6.49 16.00 -0.88
N ALA A 252 -6.02 15.21 0.09
CA ALA A 252 -6.79 14.91 1.29
C ALA A 252 -6.92 16.12 2.22
N VAL A 253 -5.84 16.89 2.41
CA VAL A 253 -5.86 18.13 3.19
C VAL A 253 -6.76 19.17 2.50
N ASP A 254 -6.68 19.31 1.19
CA ASP A 254 -7.54 20.23 0.43
C ASP A 254 -9.02 19.88 0.55
N LEU A 255 -9.36 18.59 0.43
CA LEU A 255 -10.73 18.11 0.63
C LEU A 255 -11.21 18.38 2.05
N LEU A 256 -10.40 18.05 3.06
CA LEU A 256 -10.77 18.26 4.45
C LEU A 256 -10.96 19.76 4.74
N ALA A 257 -10.05 20.60 4.25
CA ALA A 257 -10.14 22.05 4.39
C ALA A 257 -11.42 22.61 3.75
N ARG A 258 -11.81 22.12 2.57
CA ARG A 258 -13.09 22.48 1.95
C ARG A 258 -14.26 22.10 2.84
N ARG A 259 -14.31 20.87 3.36
CA ARG A 259 -15.41 20.41 4.23
C ARG A 259 -15.48 21.11 5.59
N ILE A 260 -14.35 21.59 6.11
CA ILE A 260 -14.31 22.40 7.34
C ILE A 260 -15.00 23.75 7.14
N HIS A 261 -14.81 24.37 5.97
CA HIS A 261 -15.36 25.70 5.68
C HIS A 261 -16.75 25.64 5.02
N ASP A 262 -17.00 24.63 4.19
CA ASP A 262 -18.25 24.38 3.48
C ASP A 262 -18.60 22.88 3.58
N PRO A 263 -19.38 22.48 4.60
CA PRO A 263 -19.68 21.08 4.86
C PRO A 263 -20.69 20.48 3.88
N VAL A 264 -21.24 21.25 2.94
CA VAL A 264 -22.31 20.81 2.04
C VAL A 264 -21.74 20.11 0.80
N GLY A 265 -22.36 19.00 0.41
CA GLY A 265 -22.11 18.33 -0.87
C GLY A 265 -21.95 16.82 -0.75
N GLU A 266 -22.17 16.12 -1.85
CA GLU A 266 -21.96 14.67 -1.96
C GLU A 266 -20.48 14.31 -1.72
N PRO A 267 -20.18 13.17 -1.09
CA PRO A 267 -18.82 12.69 -0.94
C PRO A 267 -18.09 12.47 -2.26
N LEU A 268 -16.83 12.89 -2.31
CA LEU A 268 -15.94 12.82 -3.45
C LEU A 268 -14.96 11.67 -3.29
N CYS A 269 -14.67 10.96 -4.38
CA CYS A 269 -13.63 9.95 -4.43
C CYS A 269 -12.58 10.34 -5.48
N PHE A 270 -11.36 10.60 -5.03
CA PHE A 270 -10.21 10.84 -5.90
C PHE A 270 -9.34 9.60 -5.95
N GLN A 271 -9.08 9.12 -7.16
CA GLN A 271 -8.25 7.96 -7.41
C GLN A 271 -7.31 8.26 -8.59
N ARG A 272 -6.03 7.89 -8.47
CA ARG A 272 -5.05 8.02 -9.54
C ARG A 272 -4.06 6.87 -9.55
N GLU A 273 -3.51 6.61 -10.73
CA GLU A 273 -2.37 5.73 -10.92
C GLU A 273 -1.10 6.35 -10.34
N SER A 274 -0.24 5.48 -9.81
CA SER A 274 1.03 5.81 -9.20
C SER A 274 2.18 5.71 -10.20
N PRO A 275 3.14 6.65 -10.21
CA PRO A 275 4.29 6.54 -11.10
C PRO A 275 5.24 5.41 -10.67
N ILE A 276 5.92 4.79 -11.64
CA ILE A 276 6.96 3.80 -11.38
C ILE A 276 8.32 4.48 -11.39
N LEU A 277 9.10 4.28 -10.33
CA LEU A 277 10.49 4.71 -10.26
C LEU A 277 11.41 3.59 -10.69
N LEU A 278 11.91 3.69 -11.92
CA LEU A 278 12.90 2.77 -12.46
C LEU A 278 14.25 2.94 -11.77
N ARG A 279 14.78 1.83 -11.23
CA ARG A 279 16.11 1.74 -10.64
C ARG A 279 16.83 0.48 -11.14
N ARG A 280 17.92 0.10 -10.47
CA ARG A 280 18.85 -0.94 -10.94
C ARG A 280 18.45 -2.36 -10.52
N SER A 281 17.33 -2.56 -9.80
CA SER A 281 16.81 -3.91 -9.52
C SER A 281 16.01 -4.50 -10.69
N THR A 282 15.88 -3.76 -11.79
CA THR A 282 15.32 -4.20 -13.07
C THR A 282 16.30 -3.90 -14.21
N ARG A 283 16.27 -4.68 -15.29
CA ARG A 283 17.13 -4.51 -16.48
C ARG A 283 16.84 -3.22 -17.24
#